data_AF-A0A2V6RLI9-F1
#
_entry.id   AF-A0A2V6RLI9-F1
#
_cell.length_a   1.000
_cell.length_b   1.000
_cell.length_c   1.000
_cell.angle_alpha   90.00
_cell.angle_beta   90.00
_cell.angle_gamma   90.00
#
_symmetry.space_group_name_H-M   'P 1'
#
loop_
_entity.id
_entity.type
_entity.pdbx_description
1 polymer ?
#
loop_
_entity_poly.entity_id
_entity_poly.type
_entity_poly.pdbx_seq_one_letter_code
_entity_poly.pdbx_strand_id
1 'polypeptide(L)' 'MPVTGDFDGDGKTDVATFRPSTGIWYILRSSDNSLQQVTWGTVGDQPLSK' A
#
# COMPACT_ATOMS: atom_id res chain seq x y z
N MET A 1 -3.69 -2.35 -8.84
CA MET A 1 -2.45 -1.76 -9.38
C MET A 1 -1.42 -1.75 -8.26
N PRO A 2 -0.19 -2.23 -8.49
CA PRO A 2 0.89 -2.11 -7.51
C PRO A 2 1.37 -0.67 -7.40
N VAL A 3 1.69 -0.24 -6.18
CA VAL A 3 2.27 1.06 -5.82
C VAL A 3 3.53 0.78 -5.02
N THR A 4 4.57 1.56 -5.25
CA THR A 4 5.84 1.46 -4.50
C THR A 4 6.09 2.75 -3.74
N GLY A 5 6.64 2.64 -2.54
CA GLY A 5 6.97 3.77 -1.67
C GLY A 5 7.59 3.28 -0.37
N ASP A 6 8.14 4.18 0.42
CA ASP A 6 8.59 3.86 1.79
C ASP A 6 7.39 4.11 2.73
N PHE A 7 6.72 3.04 3.17
CA PHE A 7 5.48 3.15 3.95
C PHE A 7 5.71 3.00 5.45
N ASP A 8 6.89 2.53 5.89
CA ASP A 8 7.23 2.39 7.30
C ASP A 8 8.41 3.25 7.78
N GLY A 9 9.00 4.04 6.88
CA GLY A 9 9.99 5.06 7.17
C GLY A 9 11.40 4.51 7.38
N ASP A 10 11.70 3.31 6.87
CA ASP A 10 13.01 2.67 7.01
C ASP A 10 14.02 3.07 5.91
N GLY A 11 13.58 3.86 4.93
CA GLY A 11 14.39 4.32 3.79
C GLY A 11 14.51 3.32 2.65
N LYS A 12 13.78 2.20 2.69
CA LYS A 12 13.70 1.22 1.59
C LYS A 12 12.32 1.26 0.92
N THR A 13 12.28 0.71 -0.29
CA THR A 13 11.04 0.65 -1.08
C THR A 13 10.21 -0.56 -0.67
N ASP A 14 9.00 -0.30 -0.23
CA ASP A 14 7.94 -1.27 0.00
C ASP A 14 7.01 -1.39 -1.22
N VAL A 15 6.18 -2.44 -1.22
CA VAL A 15 5.18 -2.67 -2.26
C VAL A 15 3.79 -2.69 -1.64
N ALA A 16 2.86 -1.96 -2.25
CA ALA A 16 1.47 -1.90 -1.84
C ALA A 16 0.51 -2.19 -3.00
N THR A 17 -0.70 -2.66 -2.66
CA THR A 17 -1.82 -2.76 -3.60
C THR A 17 -3.09 -2.21 -2.97
N PHE A 18 -3.86 -1.46 -3.74
CA PHE A 18 -5.16 -0.96 -3.32
C PHE A 18 -6.31 -1.82 -3.87
N ARG A 19 -7.30 -2.11 -3.02
CA ARG A 19 -8.55 -2.77 -3.39
C ARG A 19 -9.69 -1.74 -3.34
N PRO A 20 -10.12 -1.19 -4.48
CA PRO A 20 -11.13 -0.12 -4.52
C PRO A 20 -12.48 -0.51 -3.93
N SER A 21 -12.92 -1.77 -4.11
CA SER A 21 -14.22 -2.23 -3.63
C SER A 21 -14.36 -2.17 -2.10
N THR A 22 -13.25 -2.17 -1.36
CA THR A 22 -13.23 -2.18 0.10
C THR A 22 -12.48 -0.99 0.69
N GLY A 23 -11.82 -0.15 -0.11
CA GLY A 23 -10.97 0.93 0.39
C GLY A 23 -9.75 0.46 1.17
N ILE A 24 -9.26 -0.77 0.89
CA ILE A 24 -8.18 -1.40 1.67
C ILE A 24 -6.88 -1.34 0.90
N TRP A 25 -5.83 -0.91 1.60
CA TRP A 25 -4.43 -1.04 1.21
C TRP A 25 -3.81 -2.28 1.84
N TYR A 26 -3.09 -3.04 1.03
CA TYR A 26 -2.23 -4.14 1.45
C TYR A 26 -0.80 -3.74 1.17
N ILE A 27 0.02 -3.61 2.22
CA ILE A 27 1.40 -3.13 2.16
C ILE A 27 2.32 -4.25 2.64
N LEU A 28 3.26 -4.68 1.80
CA LEU A 28 4.32 -5.61 2.17
C LEU A 28 5.58 -4.81 2.48
N ARG A 29 5.96 -4.79 3.76
CA ARG A 29 7.11 -4.03 4.26
C ARG A 29 8.41 -4.75 3.97
N SER A 30 9.36 -4.04 3.40
CA SER A 30 10.69 -4.54 3.05
C SER A 30 11.60 -4.69 4.28
N SER A 31 11.27 -3.99 5.36
CA SER A 31 12.00 -4.03 6.64
C SER A 31 11.94 -5.39 7.33
N ASP A 32 10.76 -6.04 7.33
CA ASP A 32 10.50 -7.25 8.10
C ASP A 32 9.60 -8.31 7.41
N ASN A 33 9.24 -8.10 6.13
CA ASN A 33 8.33 -8.94 5.36
C ASN A 33 6.91 -9.06 5.94
N SER A 34 6.51 -8.17 6.86
CA SER A 34 5.15 -8.18 7.40
C SER A 34 4.15 -7.58 6.42
N LEU A 35 2.94 -8.13 6.43
CA LEU A 35 1.80 -7.58 5.72
C LEU A 35 1.05 -6.62 6.64
N GLN A 36 0.98 -5.35 6.24
CA GLN A 36 0.16 -4.34 6.89
C GLN A 36 -1.12 -4.11 6.07
N GLN A 37 -2.25 -4.02 6.76
CA GLN A 37 -3.54 -3.72 6.16
C GLN A 37 -4.06 -2.40 6.72
N VAL A 38 -4.36 -1.44 5.84
CA VAL A 38 -4.86 -0.11 6.22
C VAL A 38 -6.09 0.22 5.41
N THR A 39 -7.14 0.70 6.05
CA THR A 39 -8.32 1.22 5.34
C THR A 39 -8.13 2.71 5.11
N TRP A 40 -7.93 3.09 3.85
CA TRP A 40 -7.81 4.48 3.43
C TRP A 40 -8.23 4.62 1.97
N GLY A 41 -9.16 5.51 1.68
CA GLY A 41 -9.81 5.61 0.37
C GLY A 41 -11.23 5.02 0.37
N THR A 42 -11.93 5.21 -0.73
CA THR A 42 -13.34 4.89 -0.92
C THR A 42 -13.58 4.11 -2.22
N VAL A 43 -14.82 3.64 -2.41
CA VAL A 43 -15.20 2.89 -3.61
C VAL A 43 -15.01 3.76 -4.85
N GLY A 44 -14.14 3.29 -5.75
CA GLY A 44 -13.84 3.97 -7.02
C GLY A 44 -12.50 4.69 -7.04
N ASP A 45 -11.87 4.92 -5.89
CA ASP A 45 -10.53 5.52 -5.84
C ASP A 45 -9.51 4.66 -6.61
N GLN A 46 -8.55 5.33 -7.23
CA GLN A 46 -7.42 4.68 -7.88
C GLN A 46 -6.14 5.15 -7.22
N PRO A 47 -5.22 4.24 -6.91
CA PRO A 47 -3.94 4.64 -6.38
C PRO A 47 -3.14 5.37 -7.45
N LEU A 48 -2.32 6.34 -7.05
CA LEU A 48 -1.35 6.97 -7.94
C LEU A 48 0.02 6.34 -7.69
N SER A 49 0.65 5.83 -8.74
CA SER A 49 2.07 5.47 -8.75
C SER A 49 2.82 6.52 -9.58
N LYS A 50 3.92 7.07 -9.06
CA LYS A 50 4.84 7.89 -9.83
C LYS A 50 5.95 7.03 -10.43
#